data_AF-A0A1E3WCT6-F1
#
_entry.id   AF-A0A1E3WCT6-F1
#
_cell.length_a   1.000
_cell.length_b   1.000
_cell.length_c   1.000
_cell.angle_alpha   90.00
_cell.angle_beta   90.00
_cell.angle_gamma   90.00
#
_symmetry.space_group_name_H-M   'P 1'
#
loop_
_entity.id
_entity.type
_entity.pdbx_description
1 polymer ?
#
loop_
_entity_poly.entity_id
_entity_poly.type
_entity_poly.pdbx_seq_one_letter_code
_entity_poly.pdbx_strand_id
1 'polypeptide(L)'
;MDILAKHDWLQLASPLTETVSRVSRLLLELVRTDAWIIHGFEATSNEPMSILYAGDPMHKSYIARLVFGDTRNEIHIGRKSIWALRRLVREHKRTCSLAVIEGHALHVTLLKGRNDLFVPMWLDGRVETPIVARNRSSVSSLKSIEKNGLTYTVTTEPDRLRDFYENMYLPAMRGRHRDGAFLTTFQEIMEPVAHGDCELLSIQKGDEAIGGVLILKNENPPKLWKCGVRDANPIHFKAGAMAAVYAFSSRHLHANGHAMMDLGGTRAFLSDGILFYKTKFGASFEPRGSRGFILKALSFSKGLESFLVHNPVAHRSGRRMSGAVFVDTAEPSLAELRKTIGAVPDVSGMDRTSAFHLSRTTGQIQRLHEEPNEDRQS
;
A
#
# COMPACT_ATOMS: atom_id res chain seq x y z
N MET A 1 38.84 -47.43 -40.21
CA MET A 1 38.84 -46.05 -39.69
C MET A 1 37.68 -45.35 -40.35
N ASP A 2 36.87 -44.66 -39.54
CA ASP A 2 35.58 -44.04 -39.86
C ASP A 2 34.33 -44.92 -39.95
N ILE A 3 33.24 -44.30 -39.49
CA ILE A 3 31.84 -44.74 -39.44
C ILE A 3 31.50 -45.65 -38.26
N LEU A 4 31.21 -45.08 -37.08
CA LEU A 4 30.26 -45.59 -36.06
C LEU A 4 30.26 -44.69 -34.78
N ALA A 5 29.91 -43.39 -34.88
CA ALA A 5 29.79 -42.54 -33.68
C ALA A 5 28.97 -41.23 -33.85
N LYS A 6 27.88 -41.21 -34.63
CA LYS A 6 27.13 -39.94 -34.85
C LYS A 6 25.59 -39.99 -34.78
N HIS A 7 24.96 -41.08 -34.30
CA HIS A 7 23.50 -41.18 -34.36
C HIS A 7 22.71 -41.38 -33.06
N ASP A 8 23.34 -41.38 -31.87
CA ASP A 8 22.60 -41.60 -30.62
C ASP A 8 22.38 -40.36 -29.72
N TRP A 9 22.97 -39.20 -30.04
CA TRP A 9 22.79 -38.00 -29.20
C TRP A 9 21.47 -37.24 -29.43
N LEU A 10 20.72 -37.55 -30.50
CA LEU A 10 19.48 -36.85 -30.85
C LEU A 10 18.21 -37.50 -30.28
N GLN A 11 18.27 -38.72 -29.73
CA GLN A 11 17.08 -39.37 -29.15
C GLN A 11 16.89 -39.13 -27.64
N LEU A 12 17.94 -38.69 -26.93
CA LEU A 12 17.85 -38.34 -25.50
C LEU A 12 17.41 -36.88 -25.25
N ALA A 13 17.29 -36.05 -26.30
CA ALA A 13 16.88 -34.65 -26.18
C ALA A 13 15.35 -34.43 -26.13
N SER A 14 14.53 -35.40 -26.58
CA SER A 14 13.08 -35.18 -26.69
C SER A 14 12.33 -35.12 -25.35
N PRO A 15 12.62 -35.94 -24.32
CA PRO A 15 11.84 -35.91 -23.08
C PRO A 15 12.10 -34.63 -22.27
N LEU A 16 13.35 -34.15 -22.25
CA LEU A 16 13.76 -32.96 -21.52
C LEU A 16 13.14 -31.68 -22.13
N THR A 17 13.06 -31.59 -23.47
CA THR A 17 12.43 -30.44 -24.13
C THR A 17 10.92 -30.38 -23.88
N GLU A 18 10.25 -31.53 -23.78
CA GLU A 18 8.81 -31.57 -23.49
C GLU A 18 8.51 -31.24 -22.02
N THR A 19 9.30 -31.73 -21.07
CA THR A 19 9.17 -31.38 -19.65
C THR A 19 9.45 -29.89 -19.42
N VAL A 20 10.52 -29.33 -20.02
CA VAL A 20 10.83 -27.90 -19.94
C VAL A 20 9.70 -27.07 -20.56
N SER A 21 9.15 -27.49 -21.70
CA SER A 21 7.99 -26.84 -22.33
C SER A 21 6.73 -26.87 -21.46
N ARG A 22 6.48 -27.96 -20.72
CA ARG A 22 5.30 -28.06 -19.85
C ARG A 22 5.45 -27.21 -18.61
N VAL A 23 6.63 -27.24 -17.98
CA VAL A 23 6.95 -26.40 -16.82
C VAL A 23 6.94 -24.92 -17.21
N SER A 24 7.50 -24.55 -18.37
CA SER A 24 7.47 -23.17 -18.85
C SER A 24 6.05 -22.70 -19.15
N ARG A 25 5.18 -23.58 -19.69
CA ARG A 25 3.77 -23.25 -19.96
C ARG A 25 2.98 -23.04 -18.67
N LEU A 26 3.17 -23.90 -17.65
CA LEU A 26 2.58 -23.75 -16.33
C LEU A 26 3.08 -22.48 -15.62
N LEU A 27 4.38 -22.19 -15.69
CA LEU A 27 4.96 -20.94 -15.19
C LEU A 27 4.41 -19.72 -15.93
N LEU A 28 4.16 -19.82 -17.24
CA LEU A 28 3.54 -18.73 -18.02
C LEU A 28 2.05 -18.55 -17.73
N GLU A 29 1.33 -19.62 -17.38
CA GLU A 29 -0.06 -19.56 -16.94
C GLU A 29 -0.21 -18.93 -15.56
N LEU A 30 0.75 -19.18 -14.65
CA LEU A 30 0.87 -18.49 -13.36
C LEU A 30 1.13 -16.98 -13.49
N VAL A 31 1.55 -16.50 -14.67
CA VAL A 31 1.86 -15.09 -14.95
C VAL A 31 0.75 -14.42 -15.77
N ARG A 32 -0.40 -15.08 -15.98
CA ARG A 32 -1.56 -14.46 -16.62
C ARG A 32 -2.38 -13.65 -15.62
N THR A 33 -2.55 -12.36 -15.91
CA THR A 33 -3.36 -11.45 -15.11
C THR A 33 -4.58 -10.97 -15.88
N ASP A 34 -5.67 -10.71 -15.19
CA ASP A 34 -6.82 -10.01 -15.77
C ASP A 34 -6.46 -8.57 -16.14
N ALA A 35 -7.05 -8.08 -17.22
CA ALA A 35 -6.84 -6.74 -17.73
C ALA A 35 -8.17 -6.03 -18.01
N TRP A 36 -8.20 -4.72 -17.75
CA TRP A 36 -9.36 -3.85 -17.94
C TRP A 36 -8.93 -2.52 -18.54
N ILE A 37 -9.78 -1.94 -19.37
CA ILE A 37 -9.75 -0.51 -19.62
C ILE A 37 -10.83 0.14 -18.77
N ILE A 38 -10.48 1.21 -18.07
CA ILE A 38 -11.38 1.97 -17.22
C ILE A 38 -11.41 3.40 -17.72
N HIS A 39 -12.61 3.92 -17.91
CA HIS A 39 -12.87 5.28 -18.38
C HIS A 39 -13.65 6.04 -17.30
N GLY A 40 -13.37 7.33 -17.17
CA GLY A 40 -14.11 8.21 -16.28
C GLY A 40 -13.56 9.63 -16.31
N PHE A 41 -13.98 10.41 -15.32
CA PHE A 41 -13.43 11.73 -15.06
C PHE A 41 -12.52 11.63 -13.84
N GLU A 42 -11.33 12.24 -13.91
CA GLU A 42 -10.41 12.24 -12.78
C GLU A 42 -11.04 12.94 -11.58
N ALA A 43 -10.92 12.34 -10.39
CA ALA A 43 -11.69 12.69 -9.21
C ALA A 43 -11.50 14.16 -8.75
N THR A 44 -10.34 14.76 -9.04
CA THR A 44 -9.99 16.10 -8.56
C THR A 44 -10.26 17.19 -9.59
N SER A 45 -9.78 17.02 -10.83
CA SER A 45 -9.90 18.01 -11.90
C SER A 45 -11.15 17.83 -12.76
N ASN A 46 -11.86 16.71 -12.61
CA ASN A 46 -12.99 16.34 -13.46
C ASN A 46 -12.65 16.32 -14.97
N GLU A 47 -11.38 16.03 -15.30
CA GLU A 47 -10.92 15.91 -16.69
C GLU A 47 -11.05 14.47 -17.16
N PRO A 48 -11.40 14.21 -18.44
CA PRO A 48 -11.54 12.86 -18.94
C PRO A 48 -10.19 12.11 -18.87
N MET A 49 -10.24 10.89 -18.34
CA MET A 49 -9.07 10.04 -18.22
C MET A 49 -9.45 8.58 -18.48
N SER A 50 -8.48 7.83 -18.96
CA SER A 50 -8.61 6.39 -19.16
C SER A 50 -7.36 5.67 -18.67
N ILE A 51 -7.54 4.53 -18.02
CA ILE A 51 -6.45 3.71 -17.52
C ILE A 51 -6.55 2.28 -18.04
N LEU A 52 -5.41 1.70 -18.40
CA LEU A 52 -5.25 0.27 -18.61
C LEU A 52 -4.78 -0.35 -17.29
N TYR A 53 -5.66 -1.10 -16.64
CA TYR A 53 -5.31 -1.84 -15.43
C TYR A 53 -5.06 -3.31 -15.75
N ALA A 54 -4.01 -3.90 -15.18
CA ALA A 54 -3.72 -5.33 -15.27
C ALA A 54 -3.31 -5.86 -13.90
N GLY A 55 -4.10 -6.72 -13.28
CA GLY A 55 -3.87 -7.16 -11.91
C GLY A 55 -5.05 -7.87 -11.27
N ASP A 56 -5.08 -7.88 -9.94
CA ASP A 56 -6.20 -8.40 -9.15
C ASP A 56 -7.41 -7.42 -9.19
N PRO A 57 -8.66 -7.93 -9.32
CA PRO A 57 -9.86 -7.08 -9.34
C PRO A 57 -10.05 -6.21 -8.09
N MET A 58 -9.59 -6.64 -6.91
CA MET A 58 -9.73 -5.84 -5.68
C MET A 58 -8.80 -4.63 -5.70
N HIS A 59 -7.55 -4.84 -6.10
CA HIS A 59 -6.57 -3.76 -6.26
C HIS A 59 -6.96 -2.79 -7.38
N LYS A 60 -7.56 -3.31 -8.45
CA LYS A 60 -8.19 -2.49 -9.50
C LYS A 60 -9.22 -1.54 -8.91
N SER A 61 -10.14 -2.03 -8.08
CA SER A 61 -11.20 -1.21 -7.48
C SER A 61 -10.63 -0.11 -6.59
N TYR A 62 -9.54 -0.38 -5.86
CA TYR A 62 -8.82 0.65 -5.11
C TYR A 62 -8.24 1.73 -6.03
N ILE A 63 -7.47 1.34 -7.06
CA ILE A 63 -6.86 2.29 -8.01
C ILE A 63 -7.93 3.07 -8.78
N ALA A 64 -8.99 2.40 -9.23
CA ALA A 64 -10.07 3.03 -9.96
C ALA A 64 -10.82 4.07 -9.11
N ARG A 65 -11.04 3.79 -7.81
CA ARG A 65 -11.60 4.76 -6.88
C ARG A 65 -10.66 5.95 -6.65
N LEU A 66 -9.35 5.69 -6.56
CA LEU A 66 -8.36 6.76 -6.41
C LEU A 66 -8.33 7.70 -7.62
N VAL A 67 -8.45 7.15 -8.83
CA VAL A 67 -8.42 7.92 -10.08
C VAL A 67 -9.76 8.59 -10.39
N PHE A 68 -10.88 7.88 -10.27
CA PHE A 68 -12.19 8.32 -10.79
C PHE A 68 -13.27 8.55 -9.73
N GLY A 69 -12.99 8.28 -8.46
CA GLY A 69 -14.02 8.27 -7.41
C GLY A 69 -15.07 7.18 -7.64
N ASP A 70 -16.36 7.55 -7.54
CA ASP A 70 -17.47 6.60 -7.62
C ASP A 70 -18.02 6.41 -9.05
N THR A 71 -17.75 7.33 -9.99
CA THR A 71 -18.30 7.29 -11.36
C THR A 71 -17.27 6.83 -12.38
N ARG A 72 -17.48 5.63 -12.95
CA ARG A 72 -16.57 5.05 -13.95
C ARG A 72 -17.26 3.99 -14.81
N ASN A 73 -16.70 3.76 -15.99
CA ASN A 73 -17.05 2.65 -16.87
C ASN A 73 -15.86 1.71 -17.02
N GLU A 74 -16.09 0.41 -16.94
CA GLU A 74 -15.04 -0.61 -16.94
C GLU A 74 -15.31 -1.67 -18.01
N ILE A 75 -14.29 -1.98 -18.82
CA ILE A 75 -14.34 -3.02 -19.84
C ILE A 75 -13.28 -4.07 -19.51
N HIS A 76 -13.72 -5.29 -19.20
CA HIS A 76 -12.81 -6.44 -19.01
C HIS A 76 -12.35 -6.99 -20.36
N ILE A 77 -11.03 -7.06 -20.55
CA ILE A 77 -10.38 -7.50 -21.80
C ILE A 77 -9.98 -8.98 -21.71
N GLY A 78 -10.26 -9.62 -20.57
CA GLY A 78 -9.85 -10.99 -20.25
C GLY A 78 -8.41 -11.10 -19.73
N ARG A 79 -8.01 -12.34 -19.45
CA ARG A 79 -6.67 -12.67 -18.94
C ARG A 79 -5.61 -12.54 -20.03
N LYS A 80 -4.49 -11.88 -19.69
CA LYS A 80 -3.37 -11.61 -20.59
C LYS A 80 -2.07 -12.17 -20.02
N SER A 81 -1.27 -12.79 -20.88
CA SER A 81 0.12 -13.11 -20.56
C SER A 81 0.97 -11.84 -20.55
N ILE A 82 2.16 -11.90 -19.95
CA ILE A 82 3.09 -10.76 -19.90
C ILE A 82 3.42 -10.17 -21.28
N TRP A 83 3.53 -11.00 -22.31
CA TRP A 83 3.79 -10.57 -23.69
C TRP A 83 2.56 -9.88 -24.30
N ALA A 84 1.37 -10.43 -24.04
CA ALA A 84 0.12 -9.82 -24.45
C ALA A 84 -0.11 -8.48 -23.74
N LEU A 85 0.25 -8.36 -22.45
CA LEU A 85 0.22 -7.08 -21.72
C LEU A 85 1.16 -6.05 -22.36
N ARG A 86 2.40 -6.44 -22.69
CA ARG A 86 3.35 -5.54 -23.37
C ARG A 86 2.81 -5.06 -24.71
N ARG A 87 2.13 -5.94 -25.46
CA ARG A 87 1.44 -5.58 -26.71
C ARG A 87 0.28 -4.62 -26.43
N LEU A 88 -0.56 -4.93 -25.46
CA LEU A 88 -1.74 -4.14 -25.09
C LEU A 88 -1.36 -2.71 -24.65
N VAL A 89 -0.29 -2.57 -23.86
CA VAL A 89 0.27 -1.27 -23.45
C VAL A 89 0.71 -0.43 -24.66
N ARG A 90 1.31 -1.07 -25.68
CA ARG A 90 1.71 -0.38 -26.93
C ARG A 90 0.50 0.03 -27.76
N GLU A 91 -0.48 -0.85 -27.90
CA GLU A 91 -1.72 -0.60 -28.65
C GLU A 91 -2.53 0.54 -28.02
N HIS A 92 -2.56 0.63 -26.70
CA HIS A 92 -3.33 1.64 -25.95
C HIS A 92 -2.51 2.88 -25.58
N LYS A 93 -1.29 3.04 -26.12
CA LYS A 93 -0.43 4.18 -25.80
C LYS A 93 -1.09 5.53 -26.09
N ARG A 94 -1.97 5.60 -27.10
CA ARG A 94 -2.68 6.82 -27.52
C ARG A 94 -4.09 6.96 -26.94
N THR A 95 -4.67 5.88 -26.45
CA THR A 95 -6.08 5.84 -26.00
C THR A 95 -6.21 5.78 -24.48
N CYS A 96 -5.16 5.34 -23.78
CA CYS A 96 -5.06 5.37 -22.33
C CYS A 96 -4.06 6.45 -21.88
N SER A 97 -4.37 7.12 -20.76
CA SER A 97 -3.46 8.07 -20.12
C SER A 97 -2.44 7.36 -19.25
N LEU A 98 -2.87 6.32 -18.52
CA LEU A 98 -2.04 5.56 -17.58
C LEU A 98 -2.18 4.06 -17.85
N ALA A 99 -1.08 3.30 -17.68
CA ALA A 99 -1.17 1.88 -17.40
C ALA A 99 -0.70 1.58 -15.97
N VAL A 100 -1.48 0.77 -15.27
CA VAL A 100 -1.20 0.28 -13.92
C VAL A 100 -1.13 -1.24 -13.99
N ILE A 101 0.07 -1.78 -13.79
CA ILE A 101 0.31 -3.21 -13.88
C ILE A 101 0.73 -3.72 -12.51
N GLU A 102 -0.13 -4.50 -11.87
CA GLU A 102 0.21 -5.24 -10.67
C GLU A 102 1.21 -6.35 -11.03
N GLY A 103 2.27 -6.48 -10.25
CA GLY A 103 3.25 -7.51 -10.55
C GLY A 103 4.31 -7.75 -9.49
N HIS A 104 4.91 -8.94 -9.61
CA HIS A 104 6.13 -9.36 -8.91
C HIS A 104 7.40 -8.96 -9.66
N ALA A 105 8.56 -9.35 -9.13
CA ALA A 105 9.89 -9.13 -9.71
C ALA A 105 10.00 -9.42 -11.22
N LEU A 106 9.35 -10.47 -11.73
CA LEU A 106 9.36 -10.77 -13.18
C LEU A 106 8.65 -9.70 -14.02
N HIS A 107 7.49 -9.21 -13.57
CA HIS A 107 6.78 -8.12 -14.25
C HIS A 107 7.62 -6.84 -14.24
N VAL A 108 8.24 -6.55 -13.10
CA VAL A 108 9.13 -5.39 -12.97
C VAL A 108 10.28 -5.51 -13.97
N THR A 109 10.93 -6.67 -14.04
CA THR A 109 12.08 -6.88 -14.94
C THR A 109 11.71 -6.76 -16.41
N LEU A 110 10.55 -7.29 -16.82
CA LEU A 110 10.18 -7.42 -18.23
C LEU A 110 9.32 -6.28 -18.77
N LEU A 111 8.57 -5.60 -17.91
CA LEU A 111 7.64 -4.54 -18.30
C LEU A 111 8.09 -3.15 -17.86
N LYS A 112 8.83 -2.99 -16.76
CA LYS A 112 9.24 -1.65 -16.28
C LYS A 112 10.30 -1.06 -17.21
N GLY A 113 10.01 0.11 -17.78
CA GLY A 113 10.94 0.96 -18.48
C GLY A 113 11.63 1.95 -17.55
N ARG A 114 12.60 2.70 -18.09
CA ARG A 114 13.44 3.65 -17.34
C ARG A 114 12.64 4.76 -16.65
N ASN A 115 11.53 5.19 -17.25
CA ASN A 115 10.71 6.32 -16.79
C ASN A 115 9.44 5.88 -16.05
N ASP A 116 9.31 4.59 -15.76
CA ASP A 116 8.17 4.05 -15.04
C ASP A 116 8.48 3.98 -13.54
N LEU A 117 7.45 4.15 -12.73
CA LEU A 117 7.55 4.03 -11.28
C LEU A 117 7.11 2.64 -10.84
N PHE A 118 7.86 2.04 -9.91
CA PHE A 118 7.41 0.86 -9.20
C PHE A 118 7.00 1.26 -7.79
N VAL A 119 5.71 1.18 -7.51
CA VAL A 119 5.08 1.56 -6.25
C VAL A 119 4.79 0.26 -5.48
N PRO A 120 5.42 0.01 -4.32
CA PRO A 120 5.07 -1.15 -3.51
C PRO A 120 3.58 -1.21 -3.22
N MET A 121 3.00 -2.40 -3.15
CA MET A 121 1.56 -2.53 -2.92
C MET A 121 1.16 -2.10 -1.51
N TRP A 122 2.05 -2.37 -0.56
CA TRP A 122 1.89 -2.15 0.87
C TRP A 122 3.23 -1.74 1.47
N LEU A 123 3.17 -0.87 2.47
CA LEU A 123 4.28 -0.53 3.36
C LEU A 123 3.96 -1.01 4.76
N ASP A 124 4.89 -1.71 5.40
CA ASP A 124 4.79 -2.10 6.81
C ASP A 124 5.49 -1.05 7.67
N GLY A 125 4.76 -0.53 8.66
CA GLY A 125 5.25 0.49 9.57
C GLY A 125 5.70 -0.13 10.87
N ARG A 126 6.92 0.17 11.33
CA ARG A 126 7.46 -0.26 12.62
C ARG A 126 7.79 0.95 13.47
N VAL A 127 7.68 0.82 14.79
CA VAL A 127 8.01 1.90 15.72
C VAL A 127 8.62 1.33 17.00
N GLU A 128 9.54 2.09 17.59
CA GLU A 128 10.10 1.80 18.90
C GLU A 128 9.03 1.90 20.01
N THR A 129 9.18 1.08 21.04
CA THR A 129 8.29 1.05 22.21
C THR A 129 9.07 1.46 23.48
N PRO A 130 8.52 2.36 24.33
CA PRO A 130 7.23 3.01 24.18
C PRO A 130 7.27 4.16 23.17
N ILE A 131 6.13 4.43 22.52
CA ILE A 131 5.98 5.60 21.66
C ILE A 131 6.18 6.86 22.50
N VAL A 132 7.14 7.68 22.08
CA VAL A 132 7.39 9.01 22.63
C VAL A 132 6.84 10.05 21.66
N ALA A 133 6.02 10.97 22.14
CA ALA A 133 5.50 12.06 21.32
C ALA A 133 6.62 13.06 20.98
N ARG A 134 7.01 13.12 19.70
CA ARG A 134 8.08 14.02 19.20
C ARG A 134 7.57 15.27 18.48
N ASN A 135 6.29 15.29 18.09
CA ASN A 135 5.71 16.41 17.34
C ASN A 135 4.36 16.86 17.91
N ARG A 136 3.91 18.06 17.55
CA ARG A 136 2.66 18.66 18.05
C ARG A 136 1.43 17.76 17.85
N SER A 137 1.34 17.05 16.72
CA SER A 137 0.23 16.15 16.40
C SER A 137 0.18 14.93 17.34
N SER A 138 1.32 14.30 17.59
CA SER A 138 1.45 13.20 18.56
C SER A 138 1.17 13.65 19.99
N VAL A 139 1.68 14.81 20.42
CA VAL A 139 1.41 15.39 21.74
C VAL A 139 -0.08 15.67 21.92
N SER A 140 -0.72 16.29 20.92
CA SER A 140 -2.16 16.54 20.96
C SER A 140 -2.97 15.23 21.02
N SER A 141 -2.52 14.19 20.34
CA SER A 141 -3.17 12.87 20.36
C SER A 141 -3.08 12.25 21.77
N LEU A 142 -1.90 12.28 22.40
CA LEU A 142 -1.72 11.75 23.76
C LEU A 142 -2.50 12.55 24.81
N LYS A 143 -2.49 13.89 24.73
CA LYS A 143 -3.30 14.74 25.60
C LYS A 143 -4.80 14.47 25.46
N SER A 144 -5.27 14.10 24.26
CA SER A 144 -6.68 13.74 24.05
C SER A 144 -7.05 12.46 24.80
N ILE A 145 -6.17 11.46 24.82
CA ILE A 145 -6.36 10.20 25.57
C ILE A 145 -6.54 10.51 27.06
N GLU A 146 -5.64 11.32 27.62
CA GLU A 146 -5.68 11.72 29.03
C GLU A 146 -6.92 12.55 29.36
N LYS A 147 -7.21 13.57 28.55
CA LYS A 147 -8.39 14.45 28.73
C LYS A 147 -9.71 13.66 28.72
N ASN A 148 -9.79 12.59 27.92
CA ASN A 148 -10.99 11.77 27.81
C ASN A 148 -11.02 10.60 28.81
N GLY A 149 -10.03 10.49 29.71
CA GLY A 149 -9.96 9.44 30.73
C GLY A 149 -9.91 8.03 30.14
N LEU A 150 -9.27 7.87 28.97
CA LEU A 150 -9.19 6.56 28.33
C LEU A 150 -8.22 5.64 29.07
N THR A 151 -8.58 4.37 29.20
CA THR A 151 -7.73 3.31 29.76
C THR A 151 -7.73 2.09 28.83
N TYR A 152 -7.06 1.00 29.21
CA TYR A 152 -7.10 -0.24 28.45
C TYR A 152 -7.14 -1.47 29.35
N THR A 153 -7.66 -2.56 28.79
CA THR A 153 -7.56 -3.91 29.34
C THR A 153 -7.02 -4.85 28.26
N VAL A 154 -6.41 -5.97 28.65
CA VAL A 154 -5.95 -7.01 27.74
C VAL A 154 -6.69 -8.31 28.08
N THR A 155 -7.16 -9.02 27.07
CA THR A 155 -8.01 -10.20 27.25
C THR A 155 -7.88 -11.18 26.08
N THR A 156 -8.14 -12.45 26.37
CA THR A 156 -8.31 -13.53 25.39
C THR A 156 -9.71 -14.15 25.51
N GLU A 157 -10.63 -13.52 26.25
CA GLU A 157 -11.99 -14.01 26.46
C GLU A 157 -12.77 -14.02 25.14
N PRO A 158 -13.36 -15.18 24.74
CA PRO A 158 -14.06 -15.31 23.46
C PRO A 158 -15.21 -14.32 23.27
N ASP A 159 -15.98 -14.01 24.32
CA ASP A 159 -17.13 -13.10 24.22
C ASP A 159 -16.69 -11.66 23.95
N ARG A 160 -15.59 -11.21 24.58
CA ARG A 160 -15.02 -9.88 24.33
C ARG A 160 -14.41 -9.79 22.93
N LEU A 161 -13.78 -10.88 22.46
CA LEU A 161 -13.27 -10.98 21.09
C LEU A 161 -14.39 -10.92 20.06
N ARG A 162 -15.53 -11.59 20.34
CA ARG A 162 -16.72 -11.53 19.49
C ARG A 162 -17.31 -10.12 19.45
N ASP A 163 -17.48 -9.45 20.60
CA ASP A 163 -17.95 -8.06 20.65
C ASP A 163 -17.01 -7.13 19.87
N PHE A 164 -15.69 -7.27 20.05
CA PHE A 164 -14.72 -6.51 19.25
C PHE A 164 -14.89 -6.76 17.74
N TYR A 165 -15.04 -8.01 17.33
CA TYR A 165 -15.19 -8.36 15.92
C TYR A 165 -16.46 -7.76 15.32
N GLU A 166 -17.62 -8.00 15.95
CA GLU A 166 -18.93 -7.66 15.44
C GLU A 166 -19.23 -6.16 15.54
N ASN A 167 -18.88 -5.54 16.67
CA ASN A 167 -19.28 -4.18 16.99
C ASN A 167 -18.16 -3.14 16.83
N MET A 168 -16.91 -3.54 16.56
CA MET A 168 -15.81 -2.57 16.35
C MET A 168 -15.05 -2.77 15.05
N TYR A 169 -14.56 -3.98 14.78
CA TYR A 169 -13.76 -4.26 13.59
C TYR A 169 -14.59 -4.26 12.31
N LEU A 170 -15.67 -5.05 12.27
CA LEU A 170 -16.51 -5.14 11.06
C LEU A 170 -17.12 -3.79 10.65
N PRO A 171 -17.73 -2.98 11.56
CA PRO A 171 -18.26 -1.67 11.19
C PRO A 171 -17.17 -0.74 10.67
N ALA A 172 -16.00 -0.70 11.32
CA ALA A 172 -14.88 0.13 10.88
C ALA A 172 -14.37 -0.26 9.48
N MET A 173 -14.30 -1.56 9.19
CA MET A 173 -13.85 -2.05 7.88
C MET A 173 -14.89 -1.79 6.77
N ARG A 174 -16.17 -2.02 7.05
CA ARG A 174 -17.27 -1.75 6.10
C ARG A 174 -17.36 -0.27 5.78
N GLY A 175 -17.26 0.60 6.78
CA GLY A 175 -17.28 2.05 6.61
C GLY A 175 -16.12 2.58 5.76
N ARG A 176 -14.91 2.04 5.94
CA ARG A 176 -13.72 2.48 5.18
C ARG A 176 -13.65 1.92 3.76
N HIS A 177 -14.00 0.65 3.57
CA HIS A 177 -13.65 -0.05 2.34
C HIS A 177 -14.85 -0.40 1.44
N ARG A 178 -16.11 -0.20 1.90
CA ARG A 178 -17.34 -0.59 1.18
C ARG A 178 -17.16 -1.97 0.51
N ASP A 179 -17.47 -2.10 -0.77
CA ASP A 179 -17.44 -3.37 -1.53
C ASP A 179 -16.03 -3.96 -1.76
N GLY A 180 -14.96 -3.26 -1.35
CA GLY A 180 -13.57 -3.68 -1.54
C GLY A 180 -12.86 -4.15 -0.27
N ALA A 181 -13.59 -4.32 0.84
CA ALA A 181 -12.99 -4.70 2.13
C ALA A 181 -12.59 -6.18 2.14
N PHE A 182 -11.30 -6.49 2.38
CA PHE A 182 -10.91 -7.84 2.78
C PHE A 182 -11.31 -8.05 4.25
N LEU A 183 -12.50 -8.61 4.45
CA LEU A 183 -13.00 -8.94 5.78
C LEU A 183 -12.48 -10.32 6.17
N THR A 184 -11.46 -10.32 7.02
CA THR A 184 -11.10 -11.52 7.79
C THR A 184 -12.31 -11.97 8.59
N THR A 185 -12.63 -13.26 8.49
CA THR A 185 -13.71 -13.91 9.21
C THR A 185 -13.40 -13.99 10.70
N PHE A 186 -14.43 -14.22 11.52
CA PHE A 186 -14.24 -14.43 12.95
C PHE A 186 -13.39 -15.68 13.22
N GLN A 187 -13.58 -16.74 12.45
CA GLN A 187 -12.84 -18.00 12.57
C GLN A 187 -11.34 -17.79 12.35
N GLU A 188 -10.96 -17.06 11.29
CA GLU A 188 -9.56 -16.71 11.02
C GLU A 188 -8.93 -15.85 12.14
N ILE A 189 -9.74 -15.00 12.81
CA ILE A 189 -9.28 -14.23 13.98
C ILE A 189 -9.06 -15.13 15.20
N MET A 190 -9.93 -16.11 15.41
CA MET A 190 -9.87 -17.00 16.58
C MET A 190 -8.76 -18.03 16.50
N GLU A 191 -8.27 -18.38 15.32
CA GLU A 191 -7.18 -19.37 15.15
C GLU A 191 -5.89 -18.95 15.89
N PRO A 192 -5.32 -17.75 15.70
CA PRO A 192 -4.19 -17.29 16.50
C PRO A 192 -4.48 -17.16 18.00
N VAL A 193 -5.71 -16.82 18.38
CA VAL A 193 -6.11 -16.74 19.80
C VAL A 193 -6.08 -18.12 20.45
N ALA A 194 -6.60 -19.14 19.77
CA ALA A 194 -6.62 -20.52 20.26
C ALA A 194 -5.21 -21.08 20.48
N HIS A 195 -4.22 -20.62 19.71
CA HIS A 195 -2.81 -20.97 19.88
C HIS A 195 -2.08 -20.14 20.94
N GLY A 196 -2.74 -19.16 21.58
CA GLY A 196 -2.12 -18.25 22.55
C GLY A 196 -1.25 -17.15 21.92
N ASP A 197 -1.24 -17.06 20.59
CA ASP A 197 -0.42 -16.15 19.79
C ASP A 197 -1.06 -14.77 19.61
N CYS A 198 -2.33 -14.61 20.03
CA CYS A 198 -3.08 -13.38 19.86
C CYS A 198 -3.85 -13.00 21.13
N GLU A 199 -3.90 -11.70 21.40
CA GLU A 199 -4.71 -11.11 22.47
C GLU A 199 -5.38 -9.82 22.00
N LEU A 200 -6.49 -9.48 22.63
CA LEU A 200 -7.21 -8.23 22.40
C LEU A 200 -6.79 -7.20 23.44
N LEU A 201 -6.25 -6.08 22.98
CA LEU A 201 -6.15 -4.86 23.78
C LEU A 201 -7.40 -4.01 23.53
N SER A 202 -8.22 -3.82 24.56
CA SER A 202 -9.50 -3.13 24.50
C SER A 202 -9.43 -1.76 25.19
N ILE A 203 -9.77 -0.71 24.45
CA ILE A 203 -9.77 0.69 24.92
C ILE A 203 -11.06 0.96 25.68
N GLN A 204 -10.95 1.41 26.93
CA GLN A 204 -12.09 1.72 27.78
C GLN A 204 -12.30 3.22 27.91
N LYS A 205 -13.55 3.63 28.06
CA LYS A 205 -13.96 4.95 28.54
C LYS A 205 -15.01 4.76 29.63
N GLY A 206 -14.58 4.84 30.90
CA GLY A 206 -15.37 4.31 32.00
C GLY A 206 -15.48 2.78 31.87
N ASP A 207 -16.70 2.27 31.95
CA ASP A 207 -16.99 0.83 31.83
C ASP A 207 -17.28 0.37 30.39
N GLU A 208 -17.25 1.29 29.43
CA GLU A 208 -17.54 0.99 28.02
C GLU A 208 -16.26 0.77 27.22
N ALA A 209 -16.17 -0.37 26.54
CA ALA A 209 -15.12 -0.62 25.56
C ALA A 209 -15.43 0.12 24.25
N ILE A 210 -14.67 1.15 23.89
CA ILE A 210 -14.96 2.03 22.74
C ILE A 210 -14.10 1.73 21.50
N GLY A 211 -13.13 0.84 21.62
CA GLY A 211 -12.24 0.44 20.53
C GLY A 211 -11.26 -0.64 20.96
N GLY A 212 -10.41 -1.08 20.05
CA GLY A 212 -9.40 -2.09 20.39
C GLY A 212 -8.52 -2.50 19.23
N VAL A 213 -7.60 -3.40 19.54
CA VAL A 213 -6.70 -4.02 18.57
C VAL A 213 -6.35 -5.45 18.95
N LEU A 214 -6.31 -6.33 17.96
CA LEU A 214 -5.70 -7.65 18.08
C LEU A 214 -4.19 -7.54 17.89
N ILE A 215 -3.43 -8.05 18.86
CA ILE A 215 -1.98 -8.06 18.87
C ILE A 215 -1.50 -9.50 18.63
N LEU A 216 -0.76 -9.71 17.53
CA LEU A 216 -0.07 -10.97 17.26
C LEU A 216 1.31 -10.95 17.94
N LYS A 217 1.53 -11.87 18.87
CA LYS A 217 2.72 -11.95 19.73
C LYS A 217 3.83 -12.82 19.16
N ASN A 218 3.49 -13.77 18.30
CA ASN A 218 4.45 -14.69 17.66
C ASN A 218 5.21 -14.05 16.49
N GLU A 219 4.86 -12.82 16.11
CA GLU A 219 5.59 -12.01 15.14
C GLU A 219 6.78 -11.31 15.82
N ASN A 220 7.85 -11.07 15.05
CA ASN A 220 9.02 -10.33 15.54
C ASN A 220 9.31 -9.11 14.64
N PRO A 221 8.93 -7.89 15.06
CA PRO A 221 8.28 -7.55 16.34
C PRO A 221 6.78 -7.91 16.39
N PRO A 222 6.14 -7.91 17.58
CA PRO A 222 4.70 -8.12 17.70
C PRO A 222 3.90 -7.13 16.86
N LYS A 223 2.76 -7.58 16.32
CA LYS A 223 2.03 -6.87 15.27
C LYS A 223 0.63 -6.47 15.67
N LEU A 224 0.30 -5.20 15.43
CA LEU A 224 -1.05 -4.66 15.48
C LEU A 224 -1.81 -5.12 14.23
N TRP A 225 -2.59 -6.19 14.38
CA TRP A 225 -3.17 -6.89 13.23
C TRP A 225 -4.51 -6.30 12.79
N LYS A 226 -5.50 -6.25 13.69
CA LYS A 226 -6.86 -5.78 13.40
C LYS A 226 -7.25 -4.70 14.39
N CYS A 227 -7.57 -3.51 13.90
CA CYS A 227 -8.02 -2.39 14.73
C CYS A 227 -9.50 -2.11 14.50
N GLY A 228 -10.23 -1.75 15.55
CA GLY A 228 -11.66 -1.41 15.50
C GLY A 228 -12.01 -0.25 16.42
N VAL A 229 -13.07 0.46 16.08
CA VAL A 229 -13.71 1.48 16.94
C VAL A 229 -15.19 1.15 16.97
N ARG A 230 -15.80 1.18 18.17
CA ARG A 230 -17.20 0.79 18.35
C ARG A 230 -18.12 1.53 17.38
N ASP A 231 -18.90 0.77 16.63
CA ASP A 231 -19.86 1.19 15.59
C ASP A 231 -19.30 2.13 14.53
N ALA A 232 -17.97 2.17 14.36
CA ALA A 232 -17.27 3.20 13.61
C ALA A 232 -17.68 4.65 14.00
N ASN A 233 -18.09 4.85 15.26
CA ASN A 233 -18.68 6.10 15.73
C ASN A 233 -17.64 7.25 15.74
N PRO A 234 -17.86 8.35 14.99
CA PRO A 234 -16.96 9.50 14.96
C PRO A 234 -16.65 10.13 16.32
N ILE A 235 -17.55 9.98 17.30
CA ILE A 235 -17.36 10.48 18.66
C ILE A 235 -16.18 9.77 19.33
N HIS A 236 -16.06 8.45 19.20
CA HIS A 236 -14.94 7.68 19.77
C HIS A 236 -13.62 7.97 19.05
N PHE A 237 -13.65 8.22 17.73
CA PHE A 237 -12.47 8.71 17.01
C PHE A 237 -12.00 10.06 17.56
N LYS A 238 -12.91 11.02 17.75
CA LYS A 238 -12.61 12.35 18.32
C LYS A 238 -12.13 12.26 19.78
N ALA A 239 -12.65 11.31 20.55
CA ALA A 239 -12.19 11.01 21.90
C ALA A 239 -10.76 10.45 21.95
N GLY A 240 -10.22 9.99 20.81
CA GLY A 240 -8.85 9.49 20.71
C GLY A 240 -8.72 7.97 20.73
N ALA A 241 -9.80 7.19 20.50
CA ALA A 241 -9.76 5.72 20.55
C ALA A 241 -8.63 5.11 19.69
N MET A 242 -8.45 5.59 18.46
CA MET A 242 -7.35 5.11 17.61
C MET A 242 -5.97 5.54 18.10
N ALA A 243 -5.83 6.71 18.72
CA ALA A 243 -4.55 7.12 19.29
C ALA A 243 -4.22 6.25 20.51
N ALA A 244 -5.24 5.93 21.32
CA ALA A 244 -5.15 5.05 22.47
C ALA A 244 -4.73 3.64 22.07
N VAL A 245 -5.24 3.10 20.95
CA VAL A 245 -4.77 1.82 20.38
C VAL A 245 -3.25 1.82 20.24
N TYR A 246 -2.66 2.79 19.54
CA TYR A 246 -1.20 2.81 19.35
C TYR A 246 -0.44 3.06 20.66
N ALA A 247 -0.89 4.04 21.46
CA ALA A 247 -0.20 4.42 22.69
C ALA A 247 -0.22 3.30 23.75
N PHE A 248 -1.38 2.67 23.97
CA PHE A 248 -1.53 1.61 24.96
C PHE A 248 -0.93 0.29 24.50
N SER A 249 -1.05 -0.09 23.22
CA SER A 249 -0.31 -1.25 22.70
C SER A 249 1.19 -1.08 22.84
N SER A 250 1.70 0.12 22.57
CA SER A 250 3.13 0.41 22.75
C SER A 250 3.59 0.25 24.20
N ARG A 251 2.81 0.78 25.16
CA ARG A 251 3.10 0.64 26.61
C ARG A 251 3.01 -0.81 27.06
N HIS A 252 1.97 -1.52 26.64
CA HIS A 252 1.75 -2.93 26.97
C HIS A 252 2.89 -3.81 26.44
N LEU A 253 3.25 -3.65 25.16
CA LEU A 253 4.36 -4.40 24.56
C LEU A 253 5.71 -4.05 25.19
N HIS A 254 5.94 -2.78 25.53
CA HIS A 254 7.15 -2.37 26.25
C HIS A 254 7.24 -3.01 27.65
N ALA A 255 6.14 -3.04 28.41
CA ALA A 255 6.08 -3.68 29.71
C ALA A 255 6.35 -5.20 29.63
N ASN A 256 6.06 -5.82 28.48
CA ASN A 256 6.36 -7.22 28.18
C ASN A 256 7.75 -7.42 27.52
N GLY A 257 8.62 -6.41 27.55
CA GLY A 257 10.02 -6.53 27.12
C GLY A 257 10.26 -6.37 25.61
N HIS A 258 9.24 -5.98 24.83
CA HIS A 258 9.44 -5.69 23.41
C HIS A 258 9.94 -4.26 23.23
N ALA A 259 10.99 -4.09 22.40
CA ALA A 259 11.57 -2.78 22.06
C ALA A 259 10.98 -2.14 20.78
N MET A 260 10.22 -2.92 20.00
CA MET A 260 9.56 -2.47 18.79
C MET A 260 8.18 -3.12 18.65
N MET A 261 7.32 -2.52 17.83
CA MET A 261 6.08 -3.13 17.36
C MET A 261 5.82 -2.82 15.87
N ASP A 262 5.18 -3.76 15.16
CA ASP A 262 4.67 -3.59 13.80
C ASP A 262 3.25 -2.98 13.86
N LEU A 263 3.07 -1.81 13.26
CA LEU A 263 1.81 -1.08 13.15
C LEU A 263 0.88 -1.63 12.07
N GLY A 264 1.32 -2.64 11.34
CA GLY A 264 0.67 -3.22 10.18
C GLY A 264 0.85 -2.40 8.91
N GLY A 265 0.16 -2.83 7.87
CA GLY A 265 0.32 -2.29 6.51
C GLY A 265 -0.40 -0.97 6.28
N THR A 266 0.07 -0.21 5.28
CA THR A 266 -0.63 0.92 4.65
C THR A 266 -0.31 0.94 3.15
N ARG A 267 -1.12 1.63 2.33
CA ARG A 267 -0.83 1.74 0.90
C ARG A 267 0.37 2.67 0.69
N ALA A 268 1.11 2.45 -0.39
CA ALA A 268 2.28 3.26 -0.73
C ALA A 268 1.93 4.59 -1.42
N PHE A 269 0.77 5.16 -1.13
CA PHE A 269 0.38 6.50 -1.55
C PHE A 269 0.65 7.45 -0.37
N LEU A 270 1.44 8.49 -0.59
CA LEU A 270 1.84 9.46 0.43
C LEU A 270 0.67 10.33 0.90
N SER A 271 -0.42 10.37 0.13
CA SER A 271 -1.71 10.96 0.50
C SER A 271 -2.59 10.02 1.35
N ASP A 272 -2.17 8.77 1.60
CA ASP A 272 -2.95 7.84 2.43
C ASP A 272 -2.96 8.30 3.90
N GLY A 273 -4.15 8.61 4.40
CA GLY A 273 -4.33 9.10 5.77
C GLY A 273 -3.85 8.12 6.84
N ILE A 274 -3.85 6.80 6.59
CA ILE A 274 -3.32 5.80 7.52
C ILE A 274 -1.79 5.89 7.58
N LEU A 275 -1.12 6.07 6.44
CA LEU A 275 0.33 6.28 6.40
C LEU A 275 0.68 7.54 7.18
N PHE A 276 0.04 8.68 6.86
CA PHE A 276 0.24 9.94 7.57
C PHE A 276 0.01 9.79 9.07
N TYR A 277 -1.08 9.11 9.46
CA TYR A 277 -1.41 8.90 10.87
C TYR A 277 -0.36 8.08 11.61
N LYS A 278 0.25 7.08 10.97
CA LYS A 278 1.29 6.24 11.57
C LYS A 278 2.65 6.98 11.66
N THR A 279 3.02 7.77 10.64
CA THR A 279 4.27 8.58 10.68
C THR A 279 4.33 9.52 11.87
N LYS A 280 3.20 10.09 12.32
CA LYS A 280 3.18 11.01 13.47
C LYS A 280 3.71 10.37 14.76
N PHE A 281 3.67 9.04 14.87
CA PHE A 281 4.20 8.31 16.02
C PHE A 281 5.68 7.92 15.87
N GLY A 282 6.36 8.41 14.83
CA GLY A 282 7.77 8.08 14.57
C GLY A 282 7.95 6.75 13.85
N ALA A 283 6.92 6.25 13.16
CA ALA A 283 7.02 4.99 12.45
C ALA A 283 7.97 5.06 11.26
N SER A 284 8.83 4.05 11.11
CA SER A 284 9.64 3.78 9.93
C SER A 284 8.94 2.76 9.03
N PHE A 285 9.06 2.91 7.71
CA PHE A 285 8.33 2.07 6.75
C PHE A 285 9.25 1.31 5.80
N GLU A 286 8.85 0.07 5.52
CA GLU A 286 9.50 -0.78 4.53
C GLU A 286 8.46 -1.40 3.57
N PRO A 287 8.84 -1.73 2.32
CA PRO A 287 7.95 -2.44 1.41
C PRO A 287 7.58 -3.83 1.95
N ARG A 288 6.27 -4.13 1.99
CA ARG A 288 5.80 -5.48 2.28
C ARG A 288 5.98 -6.36 1.04
N GLY A 289 7.00 -7.21 1.08
CA GLY A 289 7.28 -8.19 0.04
C GLY A 289 7.71 -7.56 -1.30
N SER A 290 7.50 -8.29 -2.40
CA SER A 290 7.98 -7.91 -3.74
C SER A 290 6.89 -7.49 -4.72
N ARG A 291 5.62 -7.50 -4.29
CA ARG A 291 4.48 -7.09 -5.12
C ARG A 291 4.30 -5.58 -5.11
N GLY A 292 3.92 -5.04 -6.26
CA GLY A 292 3.61 -3.62 -6.40
C GLY A 292 2.95 -3.30 -7.73
N PHE A 293 2.80 -2.01 -7.99
CA PHE A 293 2.26 -1.44 -9.20
C PHE A 293 3.38 -0.85 -10.04
N ILE A 294 3.42 -1.20 -11.32
CA ILE A 294 4.19 -0.47 -12.32
C ILE A 294 3.27 0.61 -12.90
N LEU A 295 3.61 1.87 -12.63
CA LEU A 295 2.89 3.03 -13.16
C LEU A 295 3.59 3.52 -14.42
N LYS A 296 2.84 3.55 -15.53
CA LYS A 296 3.33 3.91 -16.86
C LYS A 296 2.49 5.05 -17.43
N ALA A 297 3.05 6.24 -17.55
CA ALA A 297 2.41 7.31 -18.30
C ALA A 297 2.40 6.93 -19.80
N LEU A 298 1.21 6.81 -20.39
CA LEU A 298 1.02 6.40 -21.77
C LEU A 298 0.73 7.59 -22.68
N SER A 299 -0.24 8.43 -22.29
CA SER A 299 -0.57 9.70 -22.93
C SER A 299 -0.77 10.79 -21.88
N PHE A 300 -0.31 11.99 -22.21
CA PHE A 300 -0.23 13.11 -21.28
C PHE A 300 -1.50 13.94 -21.41
N SER A 301 -2.42 13.75 -20.46
CA SER A 301 -3.66 14.52 -20.32
C SER A 301 -3.63 15.35 -19.05
N LYS A 302 -4.45 16.40 -18.98
CA LYS A 302 -4.67 17.16 -17.74
C LYS A 302 -5.16 16.27 -16.59
N GLY A 303 -6.00 15.27 -16.90
CA GLY A 303 -6.44 14.28 -15.92
C GLY A 303 -5.28 13.48 -15.32
N LEU A 304 -4.34 12.98 -16.14
CA LEU A 304 -3.17 12.27 -15.61
C LEU A 304 -2.28 13.17 -14.74
N GLU A 305 -2.07 14.40 -15.18
CA GLU A 305 -1.28 15.41 -14.46
C GLU A 305 -1.90 15.68 -13.08
N SER A 306 -3.20 16.02 -13.05
CA SER A 306 -3.97 16.20 -11.83
C SER A 306 -3.90 14.97 -10.92
N PHE A 307 -4.12 13.77 -11.46
CA PHE A 307 -4.06 12.54 -10.69
C PHE A 307 -2.72 12.37 -9.97
N LEU A 308 -1.59 12.55 -10.68
CA LEU A 308 -0.27 12.34 -10.09
C LEU A 308 0.09 13.42 -9.06
N VAL A 309 -0.28 14.69 -9.31
CA VAL A 309 -0.08 15.79 -8.34
C VAL A 309 -0.79 15.51 -7.01
N HIS A 310 -2.02 15.00 -7.06
CA HIS A 310 -2.82 14.72 -5.86
C HIS A 310 -2.55 13.34 -5.23
N ASN A 311 -1.82 12.47 -5.91
CA ASN A 311 -1.52 11.12 -5.45
C ASN A 311 0.00 10.85 -5.46
N PRO A 312 0.77 11.58 -4.64
CA PRO A 312 2.20 11.29 -4.47
C PRO A 312 2.38 9.85 -3.95
N VAL A 313 3.48 9.20 -4.33
CA VAL A 313 3.69 7.77 -4.06
C VAL A 313 5.06 7.50 -3.44
N ALA A 314 5.12 6.49 -2.58
CA ALA A 314 6.36 5.83 -2.26
C ALA A 314 6.73 4.89 -3.41
N HIS A 315 7.94 5.01 -3.93
CA HIS A 315 8.39 4.17 -5.02
C HIS A 315 9.79 3.61 -4.76
N ARG A 316 10.08 2.49 -5.41
CA ARG A 316 11.40 1.85 -5.35
C ARG A 316 12.33 2.44 -6.40
N SER A 317 13.45 3.00 -5.93
CA SER A 317 14.56 3.52 -6.74
C SER A 317 15.80 2.65 -6.48
N GLY A 318 15.97 1.60 -7.30
CA GLY A 318 16.99 0.58 -7.08
C GLY A 318 16.70 -0.27 -5.84
N ARG A 319 17.61 -0.26 -4.86
CA ARG A 319 17.42 -0.94 -3.56
C ARG A 319 16.74 -0.06 -2.50
N ARG A 320 16.59 1.22 -2.77
CA ARG A 320 16.14 2.23 -1.81
C ARG A 320 14.68 2.59 -2.06
N MET A 321 14.00 3.02 -0.99
CA MET A 321 12.67 3.61 -1.08
C MET A 321 12.78 5.12 -1.19
N SER A 322 11.91 5.73 -1.96
CA SER A 322 11.91 7.18 -2.17
C SER A 322 10.48 7.69 -2.35
N GLY A 323 10.22 8.92 -1.92
CA GLY A 323 8.98 9.62 -2.24
C GLY A 323 9.02 10.19 -3.65
N ALA A 324 7.92 10.08 -4.38
CA ALA A 324 7.68 10.78 -5.63
C ALA A 324 6.52 11.75 -5.44
N VAL A 325 6.82 13.04 -5.53
CA VAL A 325 5.82 14.11 -5.63
C VAL A 325 5.83 14.66 -7.05
N PHE A 326 4.70 15.19 -7.50
CA PHE A 326 4.54 15.67 -8.87
C PHE A 326 4.15 17.15 -8.87
N VAL A 327 4.65 17.88 -9.86
CA VAL A 327 4.34 19.29 -10.10
C VAL A 327 3.79 19.49 -11.50
N ASP A 328 2.98 20.55 -11.66
CA ASP A 328 2.29 20.94 -12.89
C ASP A 328 3.17 21.76 -13.85
N THR A 329 4.23 22.39 -13.35
CA THR A 329 5.18 23.16 -14.16
C THR A 329 6.53 22.46 -14.31
N ALA A 330 7.18 22.67 -15.47
CA ALA A 330 8.52 22.16 -15.77
C ALA A 330 9.61 22.90 -14.97
N GLU A 331 9.33 24.14 -14.58
CA GLU A 331 10.26 25.03 -13.87
C GLU A 331 9.59 25.57 -12.60
N PRO A 332 9.30 24.70 -11.61
CA PRO A 332 8.75 25.14 -10.34
C PRO A 332 9.80 25.98 -9.60
N SER A 333 9.35 27.03 -8.93
CA SER A 333 10.21 27.75 -8.01
C SER A 333 10.66 26.83 -6.86
N LEU A 334 11.83 27.13 -6.26
CA LEU A 334 12.31 26.37 -5.10
C LEU A 334 11.31 26.40 -3.93
N ALA A 335 10.56 27.50 -3.79
CA ALA A 335 9.52 27.63 -2.78
C ALA A 335 8.34 26.68 -3.03
N GLU A 336 7.91 26.52 -4.29
CA GLU A 336 6.86 25.57 -4.68
C GLU A 336 7.33 24.13 -4.49
N LEU A 337 8.56 23.82 -4.89
CA LEU A 337 9.15 22.49 -4.66
C LEU A 337 9.15 22.13 -3.18
N ARG A 338 9.67 23.01 -2.33
CA ARG A 338 9.69 22.83 -0.87
C ARG A 338 8.29 22.71 -0.28
N LYS A 339 7.33 23.49 -0.77
CA LYS A 339 5.93 23.40 -0.34
C LYS A 339 5.32 22.04 -0.70
N THR A 340 5.48 21.59 -1.94
CA THR A 340 4.92 20.32 -2.44
C THR A 340 5.57 19.13 -1.72
N ILE A 341 6.88 19.18 -1.56
CA ILE A 341 7.65 18.18 -0.84
C ILE A 341 7.30 18.18 0.67
N GLY A 342 7.15 19.35 1.29
CA GLY A 342 6.77 19.48 2.70
C GLY A 342 5.30 19.14 2.99
N ALA A 343 4.45 19.07 1.96
CA ALA A 343 3.07 18.66 2.09
C ALA A 343 2.89 17.14 2.24
N VAL A 344 3.88 16.34 1.82
CA VAL A 344 3.88 14.89 2.08
C VAL A 344 4.55 14.60 3.43
N PRO A 345 4.08 13.57 4.17
CA PRO A 345 4.71 13.21 5.43
C PRO A 345 6.18 12.86 5.21
N ASP A 346 7.05 13.28 6.14
CA ASP A 346 8.39 12.71 6.22
C ASP A 346 8.27 11.26 6.68
N VAL A 347 8.45 10.34 5.73
CA VAL A 347 8.33 8.91 5.99
C VAL A 347 9.72 8.37 6.28
N SER A 348 10.02 8.17 7.57
CA SER A 348 11.23 7.47 7.99
C SER A 348 11.34 6.10 7.29
N GLY A 349 12.53 5.76 6.80
CA GLY A 349 12.77 4.61 5.92
C GLY A 349 12.70 4.93 4.43
N MET A 350 12.31 6.16 4.03
CA MET A 350 12.57 6.69 2.70
C MET A 350 13.85 7.50 2.71
N ASP A 351 14.76 7.21 1.78
CA ASP A 351 16.05 7.88 1.68
C ASP A 351 15.91 9.36 1.25
N ARG A 352 14.92 9.64 0.40
CA ARG A 352 14.79 10.91 -0.33
C ARG A 352 13.37 11.08 -0.84
N THR A 353 13.00 12.33 -1.08
CA THR A 353 11.81 12.69 -1.86
C THR A 353 12.23 13.44 -3.11
N SER A 354 11.79 12.97 -4.27
CA SER A 354 12.06 13.59 -5.56
C SER A 354 10.80 14.23 -6.12
N ALA A 355 10.96 15.40 -6.73
CA ALA A 355 9.92 16.05 -7.50
C ALA A 355 10.00 15.65 -8.97
N PHE A 356 8.85 15.34 -9.55
CA PHE A 356 8.71 14.92 -10.94
C PHE A 356 7.77 15.86 -11.69
N HIS A 357 8.02 16.04 -12.98
CA HIS A 357 7.15 16.77 -13.88
C HIS A 357 6.78 15.91 -15.10
N LEU A 358 5.55 16.07 -15.56
CA LEU A 358 5.04 15.40 -16.74
C LEU A 358 5.34 16.22 -18.00
N SER A 359 6.49 15.95 -18.62
CA SER A 359 6.91 16.64 -19.84
C SER A 359 6.06 16.22 -21.04
N ARG A 360 5.13 17.09 -21.46
CA ARG A 360 4.32 16.91 -22.68
C ARG A 360 5.19 16.81 -23.94
N THR A 361 6.31 17.55 -23.97
CA THR A 361 7.25 17.57 -25.10
C THR A 361 7.93 16.22 -25.29
N THR A 362 8.40 15.61 -24.20
CA THR A 362 9.11 14.32 -24.29
C THR A 362 8.19 13.12 -24.15
N GLY A 363 6.98 13.32 -23.62
CA GLY A 363 6.08 12.24 -23.24
C GLY A 363 6.68 11.38 -22.13
N GLN A 364 7.42 11.98 -21.19
CA GLN A 364 8.09 11.28 -20.10
C GLN A 364 7.86 11.94 -18.74
N ILE A 365 7.85 11.12 -17.69
CA ILE A 365 7.98 11.57 -16.31
C ILE A 365 9.46 11.94 -16.10
N GLN A 366 9.74 13.23 -15.92
CA GLN A 366 11.08 13.75 -15.74
C GLN A 366 11.30 14.07 -14.26
N ARG A 367 12.43 13.64 -13.71
CA ARG A 367 12.85 14.06 -12.37
C ARG A 367 13.43 15.47 -12.46
N LEU A 368 12.90 16.40 -11.68
CA LEU A 368 13.34 17.80 -11.65
C LEU A 368 14.32 18.05 -10.52
N HIS A 369 13.99 17.59 -9.33
CA HIS A 369 14.71 17.90 -8.11
C HIS A 369 14.69 16.72 -7.14
N GLU A 370 15.66 16.70 -6.23
CA GLU A 370 15.84 15.64 -5.25
C GLU A 370 16.36 16.23 -3.95
N GLU A 371 15.63 16.03 -2.86
CA GLU A 371 16.05 16.40 -1.52
C GLU A 371 16.27 15.13 -0.66
N PRO A 372 17.40 15.02 0.05
CA PRO A 372 17.58 14.04 1.11
C PRO A 372 16.51 14.22 2.19
N ASN A 373 16.02 13.13 2.79
CA ASN A 373 15.06 13.25 3.90
C ASN A 373 15.74 13.64 5.24
N GLU A 374 17.05 13.37 5.40
CA GLU A 374 17.80 13.72 6.63
C GLU A 374 17.78 15.23 6.93
N ASP A 375 17.72 16.07 5.88
CA ASP A 375 17.75 17.53 6.00
C ASP A 375 16.39 18.14 6.42
N ARG A 376 15.32 17.34 6.58
CA ARG A 376 13.98 17.84 6.99
C ARG A 376 13.71 17.82 8.48
N GLN A 377 14.57 17.16 9.26
CA GLN A 377 14.37 16.98 10.70
C GLN A 377 15.05 18.08 11.55
N SER A 378 15.76 19.01 10.92
CA SER A 378 16.25 20.27 11.50
C SER A 378 15.25 21.40 11.28
#